data_AF-A0A7K0CTV4-F1
#
_entry.id   AF-A0A7K0CTV4-F1
#
_cell.length_a   1.000
_cell.length_b   1.000
_cell.length_c   1.000
_cell.angle_alpha   90.00
_cell.angle_beta   90.00
_cell.angle_gamma   90.00
#
_symmetry.space_group_name_H-M   'P 1'
#
loop_
_entity.id
_entity.type
_entity.pdbx_description
1 polymer ?
#
loop_
_entity_poly.entity_id
_entity_poly.type
_entity_poly.pdbx_seq_one_letter_code
_entity_poly.pdbx_strand_id
1 'polypeptide(L)'
;MDNRPITHVQRWSAASGAAHEPVKILRTAIRAAEGSAGRLESALTAHPEWRDQAQQLITRTLSALSTLHVRNSCLTNRTDSLSLESFADEGGTLYVIGEAIEDPRRDPGALPLLTALAADVVELGRRMAARSSTGRLDPPMSLILHDAAAVAPVPQLPDLLTTRELPVLAVLRSPEQAQDRWPELSRTPS
;
A
#
# COMPACT_ATOMS: atom_id res chain seq x y z
N MET A 1 -10.23 4.34 10.91
CA MET A 1 -11.52 4.51 10.21
C MET A 1 -12.74 4.44 11.13
N ASP A 2 -12.61 4.67 12.45
CA ASP A 2 -13.76 4.59 13.37
C ASP A 2 -14.60 3.31 13.19
N ASN A 3 -13.92 2.17 13.03
CA ASN A 3 -14.48 0.85 12.72
C ASN A 3 -15.36 0.76 11.45
N ARG A 4 -15.27 1.72 10.52
CA ARG A 4 -16.01 1.70 9.25
C ARG A 4 -15.26 0.94 8.15
N PRO A 5 -15.99 0.27 7.24
CA PRO A 5 -15.40 -0.48 6.15
C PRO A 5 -14.77 0.43 5.08
N ILE A 6 -13.83 -0.13 4.32
CA ILE A 6 -13.14 0.58 3.22
C ILE A 6 -14.09 1.11 2.13
N THR A 7 -15.29 0.53 2.03
CA THR A 7 -16.35 0.98 1.11
C THR A 7 -16.79 2.43 1.37
N HIS A 8 -16.65 2.92 2.61
CA HIS A 8 -16.90 4.34 2.90
C HIS A 8 -15.89 5.25 2.21
N VAL A 9 -14.62 4.84 2.16
CA VAL A 9 -13.56 5.61 1.47
C VAL A 9 -13.80 5.62 -0.03
N GLN A 10 -14.17 4.48 -0.63
CA GLN A 10 -14.54 4.41 -2.04
C GLN A 10 -15.73 5.32 -2.38
N ARG A 11 -16.73 5.38 -1.49
CA ARG A 11 -17.88 6.27 -1.65
C ARG A 11 -17.48 7.75 -1.55
N TRP A 12 -16.59 8.11 -0.62
CA TRP A 12 -16.08 9.48 -0.50
C TRP A 12 -15.26 9.90 -1.72
N SER A 13 -14.51 8.99 -2.34
CA SER A 13 -13.75 9.30 -3.56
C SER A 13 -14.65 9.48 -4.79
N ALA A 14 -15.79 8.77 -4.85
CA ALA A 14 -16.71 8.85 -5.99
C ALA A 14 -17.72 10.01 -5.90
N ALA A 15 -18.07 10.46 -4.70
CA ALA A 15 -19.07 11.51 -4.51
C ALA A 15 -18.43 12.89 -4.43
N SER A 16 -18.50 13.65 -5.53
CA SER A 16 -18.18 15.09 -5.54
C SER A 16 -19.04 15.83 -4.51
N GLY A 17 -18.44 16.20 -3.37
CA GLY A 17 -19.12 16.93 -2.28
C GLY A 17 -19.32 16.16 -0.97
N ALA A 18 -19.00 14.85 -0.90
CA ALA A 18 -19.10 14.07 0.35
C ALA A 18 -17.92 14.31 1.33
N ALA A 19 -17.16 15.39 1.13
CA ALA A 19 -15.88 15.63 1.77
C ALA A 19 -15.98 16.07 3.25
N HIS A 20 -17.18 16.42 3.71
CA HIS A 20 -17.44 16.82 5.09
C HIS A 20 -17.39 15.65 6.08
N GLU A 21 -17.87 14.46 5.68
CA GLU A 21 -17.86 13.26 6.53
C GLU A 21 -16.43 12.82 6.90
N PRO A 22 -15.47 12.65 5.97
CA PRO A 22 -14.11 12.26 6.33
C PRO A 22 -13.38 13.31 7.16
N VAL A 23 -13.58 14.61 6.91
CA VAL A 23 -13.02 15.68 7.76
C VAL A 23 -13.57 15.58 9.19
N LYS A 24 -14.88 15.39 9.36
CA LYS A 24 -15.51 15.22 10.67
C LYS A 24 -14.96 14.00 11.41
N ILE A 25 -14.78 12.87 10.71
CA ILE A 25 -14.19 11.66 11.29
C ILE A 25 -12.76 11.93 11.77
N LEU A 26 -11.93 12.59 10.95
CA LEU A 26 -10.55 12.92 11.34
C LEU A 26 -10.47 13.90 12.51
N ARG A 27 -11.43 14.81 12.66
CA ARG A 27 -11.48 15.73 13.82
C ARG A 27 -11.88 15.05 15.14
N THR A 28 -12.63 13.95 15.06
CA THR A 28 -13.22 13.29 16.23
C THR A 28 -12.49 12.00 16.63
N ALA A 29 -11.73 11.40 15.72
CA ALA A 29 -11.03 10.16 15.98
C ALA A 29 -9.81 10.36 16.88
N ILE A 30 -9.81 9.67 18.03
CA ILE A 30 -8.71 9.68 19.03
C ILE A 30 -7.37 9.25 18.42
N ARG A 31 -7.39 8.37 17.40
CA ARG A 31 -6.20 7.86 16.71
C ARG A 31 -5.83 8.62 15.43
N ALA A 32 -6.50 9.73 15.13
CA ALA A 32 -6.12 10.54 13.96
C ALA A 32 -4.76 11.20 14.21
N ALA A 33 -3.89 11.18 13.19
CA ALA A 33 -2.64 11.92 13.25
C ALA A 33 -2.92 13.42 13.36
N GLU A 34 -2.16 14.14 14.19
CA GLU A 34 -2.34 15.57 14.37
C GLU A 34 -2.35 16.32 13.02
N GLY A 35 -3.26 17.28 12.89
CA GLY A 35 -3.42 18.09 11.68
C GLY A 35 -3.94 17.34 10.44
N SER A 36 -4.28 16.05 10.52
CA SER A 36 -4.79 15.29 9.36
C SER A 36 -6.10 15.87 8.80
N ALA A 37 -7.00 16.32 9.68
CA ALA A 37 -8.26 16.94 9.26
C ALA A 37 -8.04 18.27 8.52
N GLY A 38 -7.14 19.12 9.02
CA GLY A 38 -6.79 20.38 8.37
C GLY A 38 -6.12 20.16 7.02
N ARG A 39 -5.18 19.20 6.92
CA ARG A 39 -4.56 18.84 5.64
C ARG A 39 -5.58 18.34 4.61
N LEU A 40 -6.52 17.51 5.04
CA LEU A 40 -7.60 17.06 4.16
C LEU A 40 -8.48 18.23 3.72
N GLU A 41 -8.89 19.10 4.64
CA GLU A 41 -9.71 20.29 4.34
C GLU A 41 -9.00 21.22 3.35
N SER A 42 -7.71 21.51 3.57
CA SER A 42 -6.89 22.31 2.64
C SER A 42 -6.80 21.67 1.24
N ALA A 43 -6.64 20.34 1.17
CA ALA A 43 -6.60 19.62 -0.10
C ALA A 43 -7.95 19.67 -0.84
N LEU A 44 -9.06 19.63 -0.11
CA LEU A 44 -10.42 19.70 -0.67
C LEU A 44 -10.78 21.09 -1.21
N THR A 45 -10.19 22.14 -0.63
CA THR A 45 -10.36 23.54 -1.06
C THR A 45 -9.27 24.04 -2.00
N ALA A 46 -8.35 23.17 -2.42
CA ALA A 46 -7.28 23.52 -3.36
C ALA A 46 -7.83 23.88 -4.76
N HIS A 47 -6.93 24.32 -5.66
CA HIS A 47 -7.28 24.67 -7.05
C HIS A 47 -8.14 23.56 -7.70
N PRO A 48 -9.28 23.90 -8.32
CA PRO A 48 -10.22 22.91 -8.86
C PRO A 48 -9.57 21.86 -9.76
N GLU A 49 -8.68 22.28 -10.67
CA GLU A 49 -8.00 21.38 -11.60
C GLU A 49 -7.13 20.33 -10.89
N TRP A 50 -6.37 20.74 -9.87
CA TRP A 50 -5.49 19.85 -9.11
C TRP A 50 -6.30 18.88 -8.25
N ARG A 51 -7.39 19.38 -7.65
CA ARG A 51 -8.34 18.56 -6.90
C ARG A 51 -8.97 17.50 -7.80
N ASP A 52 -9.42 17.89 -8.99
CA ASP A 52 -10.08 16.98 -9.91
C ASP A 52 -9.10 15.90 -10.42
N GLN A 53 -7.85 16.27 -10.72
CA GLN A 53 -6.79 15.31 -11.04
C GLN A 53 -6.50 14.33 -9.88
N ALA A 54 -6.37 14.84 -8.66
CA ALA A 54 -6.17 14.00 -7.47
C ALA A 54 -7.35 13.04 -7.26
N GLN A 55 -8.58 13.52 -7.45
CA GLN A 55 -9.78 12.69 -7.30
C GLN A 55 -9.88 11.60 -8.38
N GLN A 56 -9.47 11.90 -9.62
CA GLN A 56 -9.35 10.88 -10.67
C GLN A 56 -8.29 9.83 -10.36
N LEU A 57 -7.17 10.21 -9.74
CA LEU A 57 -6.15 9.25 -9.30
C LEU A 57 -6.70 8.35 -8.19
N ILE A 58 -7.29 8.92 -7.14
CA ILE A 58 -7.86 8.14 -6.03
C ILE A 58 -8.95 7.19 -6.53
N THR A 59 -9.85 7.67 -7.40
CA THR A 59 -10.93 6.84 -7.95
C THR A 59 -10.38 5.67 -8.76
N ARG A 60 -9.32 5.88 -9.57
CA ARG A 60 -8.64 4.81 -10.29
C ARG A 60 -7.95 3.83 -9.35
N THR A 61 -7.24 4.31 -8.34
CA THR A 61 -6.56 3.47 -7.34
C THR A 61 -7.55 2.57 -6.59
N LEU A 62 -8.76 3.06 -6.33
CA LEU A 62 -9.80 2.35 -5.59
C LEU A 62 -10.79 1.59 -6.51
N SER A 63 -10.56 1.57 -7.82
CA SER A 63 -11.49 0.96 -8.79
C SER A 63 -11.74 -0.52 -8.50
N ALA A 64 -10.74 -1.26 -8.03
CA ALA A 64 -10.83 -2.68 -7.68
C ALA A 64 -11.89 -2.99 -6.62
N LEU A 65 -12.21 -2.04 -5.74
CA LEU A 65 -13.26 -2.21 -4.73
C LEU A 65 -14.66 -2.28 -5.34
N SER A 66 -14.83 -1.93 -6.62
CA SER A 66 -16.07 -2.19 -7.35
C SER A 66 -16.35 -3.69 -7.50
N THR A 67 -15.32 -4.54 -7.57
CA THR A 67 -15.44 -6.00 -7.61
C THR A 67 -15.84 -6.56 -6.25
N LEU A 68 -16.90 -7.36 -6.20
CA LEU A 68 -17.47 -7.91 -4.96
C LEU A 68 -16.44 -8.72 -4.14
N HIS A 69 -15.68 -9.59 -4.80
CA HIS A 69 -14.67 -10.43 -4.12
C HIS A 69 -13.57 -9.59 -3.47
N VAL A 70 -12.99 -8.63 -4.21
CA VAL A 70 -11.97 -7.71 -3.68
C VAL A 70 -12.52 -6.91 -2.49
N ARG A 71 -13.74 -6.38 -2.64
CA ARG A 71 -14.41 -5.63 -1.58
C ARG A 71 -14.58 -6.45 -0.30
N ASN A 72 -15.06 -7.69 -0.44
CA ASN A 72 -15.28 -8.59 0.69
C ASN A 72 -13.96 -8.92 1.41
N SER A 73 -12.87 -9.13 0.67
CA SER A 73 -11.54 -9.38 1.25
C SER A 73 -10.98 -8.19 2.03
N CYS A 74 -11.45 -6.97 1.78
CA CYS A 74 -11.05 -5.77 2.52
C CYS A 74 -11.95 -5.44 3.72
N LEU A 75 -13.01 -6.22 3.96
CA LEU A 75 -13.84 -6.05 5.16
C LEU A 75 -13.14 -6.69 6.36
N THR A 76 -13.09 -5.99 7.48
CA THR A 76 -12.55 -6.52 8.73
C THR A 76 -13.55 -7.53 9.33
N ASN A 77 -13.51 -8.79 8.89
CA ASN A 77 -14.09 -9.89 9.64
C ASN A 77 -13.16 -10.22 10.81
N ARG A 78 -13.62 -10.01 12.04
CA ARG A 78 -12.80 -10.09 13.27
C ARG A 78 -12.18 -11.48 13.56
N THR A 79 -12.44 -12.48 12.72
CA THR A 79 -11.92 -13.85 12.81
C THR A 79 -10.78 -14.17 11.82
N ASP A 80 -10.69 -13.48 10.68
CA ASP A 80 -9.63 -13.72 9.65
C ASP A 80 -8.70 -12.51 9.49
N SER A 81 -8.67 -11.59 10.46
CA SER A 81 -7.72 -10.48 10.40
C SER A 81 -6.31 -11.04 10.55
N LEU A 82 -5.51 -10.93 9.50
CA LEU A 82 -4.11 -11.32 9.47
C LEU A 82 -3.36 -10.57 10.59
N SER A 83 -3.02 -11.26 11.68
CA SER A 83 -2.10 -10.76 12.69
C SER A 83 -0.69 -10.93 12.16
N LEU A 84 -0.21 -9.90 11.47
CA LEU A 84 1.06 -9.96 10.78
C LEU A 84 2.25 -10.09 11.76
N GLU A 85 2.09 -9.63 13.01
CA GLU A 85 3.06 -9.84 14.09
C GLU A 85 3.10 -11.31 14.54
N SER A 86 1.95 -11.94 14.77
CA SER A 86 1.88 -13.35 15.16
C SER A 86 2.37 -14.27 14.05
N PHE A 87 2.02 -13.96 12.81
CA PHE A 87 2.41 -14.71 11.63
C PHE A 87 3.94 -14.82 11.46
N ALA A 88 4.68 -13.76 11.80
CA ALA A 88 6.14 -13.76 11.74
C ALA A 88 6.75 -14.69 12.81
N ASP A 89 6.22 -14.63 14.04
CA ASP A 89 6.66 -15.48 15.15
C ASP A 89 6.28 -16.96 14.94
N GLU A 90 5.18 -17.21 14.24
CA GLU A 90 4.68 -18.55 13.90
C GLU A 90 5.35 -19.15 12.64
N GLY A 91 6.24 -18.40 11.97
CA GLY A 91 6.93 -18.86 10.76
C GLY A 91 6.00 -19.08 9.55
N GLY A 92 4.93 -18.28 9.45
CA GLY A 92 3.98 -18.37 8.34
C GLY A 92 4.56 -17.88 7.00
N THR A 93 3.84 -18.19 5.91
CA THR A 93 4.15 -17.68 4.56
C THR A 93 2.95 -16.93 3.94
N LEU A 94 3.19 -15.71 3.44
CA LEU A 94 2.20 -14.86 2.80
C LEU A 94 2.43 -14.92 1.29
N TYR A 95 1.44 -15.43 0.57
CA TYR A 95 1.46 -15.45 -0.88
C TYR A 95 0.60 -14.32 -1.42
N VAL A 96 1.22 -13.43 -2.18
CA VAL A 96 0.53 -12.34 -2.89
C VAL A 96 0.56 -12.65 -4.37
N ILE A 97 -0.62 -12.90 -4.95
CA ILE A 97 -0.77 -13.24 -6.36
C ILE A 97 -1.64 -12.15 -7.00
N GLY A 98 -1.11 -11.53 -8.05
CA GLY A 98 -1.81 -10.54 -8.85
C GLY A 98 -1.75 -10.90 -10.32
N GLU A 99 -2.74 -10.44 -11.07
CA GLU A 99 -2.69 -10.48 -12.52
C GLU A 99 -1.71 -9.43 -13.02
N ALA A 100 -0.83 -9.82 -13.96
CA ALA A 100 0.02 -8.85 -14.64
C ALA A 100 -0.84 -8.06 -15.62
N ILE A 101 -0.88 -6.74 -15.45
CA ILE A 101 -1.72 -5.84 -16.25
C ILE A 101 -0.87 -5.14 -17.31
N GLU A 102 -1.37 -5.09 -18.56
CA GLU A 102 -0.68 -4.47 -19.70
C GLU A 102 -0.53 -2.94 -19.56
N ASP A 103 -1.60 -2.24 -19.16
CA ASP A 103 -1.58 -0.78 -18.91
C ASP A 103 -2.14 -0.44 -17.51
N PRO A 104 -1.32 -0.57 -16.45
CA PRO A 104 -1.73 -0.28 -15.09
C PRO A 104 -1.99 1.21 -14.83
N ARG A 105 -1.65 2.12 -15.76
CA ARG A 105 -1.98 3.56 -15.61
C ARG A 105 -3.42 3.84 -15.99
N ARG A 106 -3.97 3.07 -16.93
CA ARG A 106 -5.36 3.17 -17.38
C ARG A 106 -6.29 2.35 -16.50
N ASP A 107 -5.95 1.09 -16.27
CA ASP A 107 -6.72 0.20 -15.40
C ASP A 107 -5.76 -0.53 -14.44
N PRO A 108 -5.60 -0.04 -13.21
CA PRO A 108 -4.64 -0.63 -12.29
C PRO A 108 -5.13 -1.96 -11.69
N GLY A 109 -6.39 -2.37 -11.91
CA GLY A 109 -6.96 -3.55 -11.26
C GLY A 109 -6.69 -3.56 -9.75
N ALA A 110 -6.36 -4.73 -9.19
CA ALA A 110 -6.01 -4.87 -7.77
C ALA A 110 -4.57 -4.44 -7.43
N LEU A 111 -3.75 -4.04 -8.42
CA LEU A 111 -2.34 -3.70 -8.25
C LEU A 111 -2.08 -2.74 -7.08
N PRO A 112 -2.84 -1.65 -6.87
CA PRO A 112 -2.55 -0.72 -5.79
C PRO A 112 -2.81 -1.33 -4.41
N LEU A 113 -3.81 -2.20 -4.29
CA LEU A 113 -4.12 -2.90 -3.04
C LEU A 113 -3.03 -3.94 -2.72
N LEU A 114 -2.58 -4.70 -3.73
CA LEU A 114 -1.49 -5.67 -3.58
C LEU A 114 -0.18 -4.97 -3.22
N THR A 115 0.11 -3.84 -3.88
CA THR A 115 1.28 -3.01 -3.59
C THR A 115 1.23 -2.46 -2.17
N ALA A 116 0.08 -1.93 -1.74
CA ALA A 116 -0.09 -1.40 -0.39
C ALA A 116 0.06 -2.50 0.67
N LEU A 117 -0.51 -3.68 0.44
CA LEU A 117 -0.36 -4.84 1.32
C LEU A 117 1.11 -5.26 1.43
N ALA A 118 1.79 -5.44 0.30
CA ALA A 118 3.20 -5.83 0.27
C ALA A 118 4.09 -4.79 0.98
N ALA A 119 3.85 -3.50 0.76
CA ALA A 119 4.60 -2.42 1.40
C ALA A 119 4.35 -2.36 2.92
N ASP A 120 3.12 -2.57 3.39
CA ASP A 120 2.80 -2.62 4.83
C ASP A 120 3.47 -3.82 5.50
N VAL A 121 3.49 -4.98 4.82
CA VAL A 121 4.16 -6.18 5.32
C VAL A 121 5.66 -5.99 5.45
N VAL A 122 6.29 -5.43 4.42
CA VAL A 122 7.70 -5.06 4.43
C VAL A 122 7.99 -4.10 5.58
N GLU A 123 7.20 -3.03 5.73
CA GLU A 123 7.43 -2.04 6.79
C GLU A 123 7.20 -2.62 8.19
N LEU A 124 6.28 -3.58 8.36
CA LEU A 124 6.19 -4.30 9.62
C LEU A 124 7.45 -5.12 9.89
N GLY A 125 7.89 -5.94 8.94
CA GLY A 125 9.10 -6.76 9.08
C GLY A 125 10.33 -5.90 9.41
N ARG A 126 10.46 -4.75 8.75
CA ARG A 126 11.51 -3.76 8.98
C ARG A 126 11.45 -3.19 10.41
N ARG A 127 10.27 -2.78 10.86
CA ARG A 127 10.05 -2.29 12.24
C ARG A 127 10.32 -3.36 13.28
N MET A 128 10.01 -4.63 13.00
CA MET A 128 10.30 -5.75 13.91
C MET A 128 11.81 -6.02 13.96
N ALA A 129 12.50 -6.06 12.81
CA ALA A 129 13.95 -6.20 12.73
C ALA A 129 14.69 -5.08 13.48
N ALA A 130 14.24 -3.82 13.33
CA ALA A 130 14.84 -2.66 14.01
C ALA A 130 14.70 -2.70 15.53
N ARG A 131 13.70 -3.41 16.08
CA ARG A 131 13.53 -3.63 17.53
C ARG A 131 14.35 -4.82 18.05
N SER A 132 14.86 -5.67 17.16
CA SER A 132 15.69 -6.81 17.53
C SER A 132 17.10 -6.35 17.91
N SER A 133 17.68 -7.02 18.91
CA SER A 133 19.05 -6.74 19.39
C SER A 133 20.12 -6.91 18.30
N THR A 134 19.87 -7.78 17.32
CA THR A 134 20.79 -8.05 16.20
C THR A 134 20.50 -7.18 14.96
N GLY A 135 19.46 -6.33 15.01
CA GLY A 135 18.96 -5.59 13.85
C GLY A 135 18.32 -6.49 12.78
N ARG A 136 18.05 -7.76 13.12
CA ARG A 136 17.50 -8.79 12.22
C ARG A 136 16.45 -9.60 12.94
N LEU A 137 15.53 -10.15 12.17
CA LEU A 137 14.55 -11.12 12.65
C LEU A 137 15.20 -12.49 12.88
N ASP A 138 14.81 -13.15 13.96
CA ASP A 138 15.16 -14.53 14.28
C ASP A 138 13.89 -15.24 14.79
N PRO A 139 13.22 -16.07 13.94
CA PRO A 139 13.63 -16.51 12.61
C PRO A 139 13.55 -15.42 11.53
N PRO A 140 14.35 -15.48 10.44
CA PRO A 140 14.37 -14.45 9.41
C PRO A 140 13.13 -14.49 8.51
N MET A 141 12.54 -13.32 8.25
CA MET A 141 11.51 -13.14 7.23
C MET A 141 12.17 -12.80 5.88
N SER A 142 11.94 -13.62 4.85
CA SER A 142 12.48 -13.40 3.50
C SER A 142 11.41 -12.86 2.55
N LEU A 143 11.81 -11.97 1.64
CA LEU A 143 10.96 -11.38 0.60
C LEU A 143 11.34 -11.97 -0.76
N ILE A 144 10.43 -12.73 -1.37
CA ILE A 144 10.58 -13.30 -2.71
C ILE A 144 9.55 -12.63 -3.63
N LEU A 145 10.00 -11.68 -4.44
CA LEU A 145 9.17 -10.81 -5.26
C LEU A 145 9.32 -11.18 -6.74
N HIS A 146 8.50 -12.11 -7.21
CA HIS A 146 8.48 -12.48 -8.62
C HIS A 146 7.66 -11.47 -9.43
N ASP A 147 8.26 -10.91 -10.48
CA ASP A 147 7.63 -9.92 -11.35
C ASP A 147 7.12 -8.68 -10.59
N ALA A 148 7.98 -8.20 -9.67
CA ALA A 148 7.61 -7.19 -8.68
C ALA A 148 7.03 -5.91 -9.30
N ALA A 149 7.58 -5.47 -10.44
CA ALA A 149 7.13 -4.24 -11.12
C ALA A 149 5.68 -4.29 -11.61
N ALA A 150 5.13 -5.49 -11.82
CA ALA A 150 3.78 -5.68 -12.36
C ALA A 150 2.78 -6.31 -11.40
N VAL A 151 3.24 -6.95 -10.32
CA VAL A 151 2.35 -7.57 -9.31
C VAL A 151 2.23 -6.71 -8.06
N ALA A 152 3.33 -6.13 -7.59
CA ALA A 152 3.36 -5.30 -6.38
C ALA A 152 4.61 -4.40 -6.40
N PRO A 153 4.61 -3.28 -7.14
CA PRO A 153 5.74 -2.35 -7.19
C PRO A 153 5.90 -1.61 -5.86
N VAL A 154 6.48 -2.27 -4.86
CA VAL A 154 6.78 -1.73 -3.52
C VAL A 154 7.73 -0.53 -3.65
N PRO A 155 7.34 0.68 -3.25
CA PRO A 155 8.18 1.88 -3.42
C PRO A 155 9.56 1.77 -2.77
N GLN A 156 9.65 1.08 -1.64
CA GLN A 156 10.87 0.93 -0.85
C GLN A 156 11.85 -0.11 -1.40
N LEU A 157 11.55 -0.78 -2.52
CA LEU A 157 12.40 -1.84 -3.07
C LEU A 157 13.89 -1.45 -3.21
N PRO A 158 14.26 -0.23 -3.65
CA PRO A 158 15.67 0.15 -3.76
C PRO A 158 16.40 0.09 -2.41
N ASP A 159 15.79 0.63 -1.36
CA ASP A 159 16.35 0.60 -0.01
C ASP A 159 16.46 -0.85 0.49
N LEU A 160 15.45 -1.67 0.25
CA LEU A 160 15.45 -3.08 0.67
C LEU A 160 16.59 -3.89 0.05
N LEU A 161 17.00 -3.59 -1.19
CA LEU A 161 18.11 -4.27 -1.85
C LEU A 161 19.48 -3.89 -1.27
N THR A 162 19.58 -2.76 -0.57
CA THR A 162 20.82 -2.29 0.06
C THR A 162 20.90 -2.63 1.55
N THR A 163 19.75 -2.74 2.21
CA THR A 163 19.69 -3.09 3.63
C THR A 163 19.86 -4.59 3.87
N ARG A 164 20.16 -4.93 5.13
CA ARG A 164 20.44 -6.28 5.59
C ARG A 164 19.38 -6.82 6.56
N GLU A 165 18.35 -6.02 6.84
CA GLU A 165 17.31 -6.30 7.84
C GLU A 165 16.41 -7.46 7.40
N LEU A 166 16.06 -7.49 6.12
CA LEU A 166 15.23 -8.52 5.48
C LEU A 166 15.94 -9.05 4.22
N PRO A 167 16.20 -10.37 4.10
CA PRO A 167 16.69 -10.95 2.86
C PRO A 167 15.68 -10.74 1.72
N VAL A 168 16.11 -10.15 0.60
CA VAL A 168 15.26 -9.84 -0.55
C VAL A 168 15.78 -10.50 -1.83
N LEU A 169 14.89 -11.18 -2.55
CA LEU A 169 15.08 -11.64 -3.92
C LEU A 169 13.97 -11.04 -4.78
N ALA A 170 14.32 -10.13 -5.70
CA ALA A 170 13.39 -9.54 -6.65
C ALA A 170 13.72 -10.01 -8.07
N VAL A 171 12.72 -10.54 -8.77
CA VAL A 171 12.81 -10.94 -10.17
C VAL A 171 11.99 -9.95 -10.99
N LEU A 172 12.61 -9.32 -11.98
CA LEU A 172 11.97 -8.37 -12.88
C LEU A 172 11.97 -8.96 -14.28
N ARG A 173 10.90 -8.70 -15.05
CA ARG A 173 10.82 -9.17 -16.44
C ARG A 173 11.72 -8.38 -17.38
N SER A 174 11.93 -7.10 -17.12
CA SER A 174 12.82 -6.27 -17.94
C SER A 174 13.45 -5.11 -17.14
N PRO A 175 14.63 -4.63 -17.55
CA PRO A 175 15.27 -3.44 -16.96
C PRO A 175 14.42 -2.17 -17.11
N GLU A 176 13.66 -2.04 -18.20
CA GLU A 176 12.82 -0.87 -18.48
C GLU A 176 11.69 -0.74 -17.45
N GLN A 177 11.10 -1.86 -17.02
CA GLN A 177 10.12 -1.87 -15.94
C GLN A 177 10.75 -1.41 -14.62
N ALA A 178 12.00 -1.82 -14.36
CA ALA A 178 12.73 -1.38 -13.18
C ALA A 178 12.96 0.14 -13.22
N GLN A 179 13.35 0.68 -14.38
CA GLN A 179 13.59 2.11 -14.57
C GLN A 179 12.30 2.94 -14.48
N ASP A 180 11.18 2.43 -14.99
CA ASP A 180 9.88 3.11 -14.92
C ASP A 180 9.33 3.18 -13.48
N ARG A 181 9.51 2.11 -12.70
CA ARG A 181 9.02 2.01 -11.31
C ARG A 181 9.98 2.57 -10.27
N TRP A 182 11.27 2.34 -10.46
CA TRP A 182 12.35 2.70 -9.54
C TRP A 182 13.52 3.30 -10.31
N PRO A 183 13.43 4.57 -10.74
CA PRO A 183 14.49 5.25 -11.47
C PRO A 183 15.84 5.31 -10.73
N GLU A 184 15.83 5.10 -9.41
CA GLU A 184 17.03 5.09 -8.57
C GLU A 184 17.87 3.82 -8.76
N LEU A 185 17.25 2.69 -9.13
CA LEU A 185 17.96 1.43 -9.39
C LEU A 185 18.83 1.47 -10.65
N SER A 186 18.51 2.37 -11.59
CA SER A 186 19.28 2.55 -12.83
C SER A 186 20.37 3.61 -12.69
N ARG A 187 20.46 4.30 -11.55
CA ARG A 187 21.56 5.22 -11.26
C ARG A 187 22.76 4.40 -10.81
N THR A 188 23.72 4.19 -11.69
CA THR A 188 25.03 3.60 -11.35
C THR A 188 25.64 4.43 -10.21
N PRO A 189 26.12 3.81 -9.11
CA PRO A 189 26.85 4.55 -8.11
C PRO A 189 28.11 5.16 -8.74
N SER A 190 28.25 6.47 -8.60
CA SER A 190 29.41 7.27 -9.02
C SER A 190 30.64 6.97 -8.18
#